data_AF-A0A512NT27-F1
#
_entry.id   AF-A0A512NT27-F1
#
_cell.length_a   1.000
_cell.length_b   1.000
_cell.length_c   1.000
_cell.angle_alpha   90.00
_cell.angle_beta   90.00
_cell.angle_gamma   90.00
#
_symmetry.space_group_name_H-M   'P 1'
#
loop_
_entity.id
_entity.type
_entity.pdbx_description
1 polymer ?
#
loop_
_entity_poly.entity_id
_entity_poly.type
_entity_poly.pdbx_seq_one_letter_code
_entity_poly.pdbx_strand_id
1 'polypeptide(L)'
;MYERLPDGNRQIYAFQYAGDFCDLHQHVLPETNSEVAVAAVTDCSIGIIEHKDLEHLIAQYPSMSLALWRASMLEASIFRKRLLNVGRQPALQRVAHLLCEQLARREAVGINSATIPLTQTDLADAAGLSIVHINRTFQELRRLNILSEGRTINVLDRERLVGLAGFDGNYLNMPQLLSHWHVKIDHASTPAKPSPTMCRPTTPASRLCSEKWPGPARVQPSCATSSLPRAML
;
A
#
# COMPACT_ATOMS: atom_id res chain seq x y z
N MET A 1 -3.05 -1.42 -13.24
CA MET A 1 -3.73 -0.11 -13.35
C MET A 1 -2.70 0.99 -13.39
N TYR A 2 -2.98 2.02 -14.18
CA TYR A 2 -2.08 3.13 -14.42
C TYR A 2 -2.86 4.39 -14.78
N GLU A 3 -2.19 5.52 -14.63
CA GLU A 3 -2.64 6.81 -15.16
C GLU A 3 -1.64 7.25 -16.24
N ARG A 4 -2.13 7.94 -17.28
CA ARG A 4 -1.28 8.56 -18.30
C ARG A 4 -1.05 10.01 -17.96
N LEU A 5 0.21 10.41 -17.98
CA LEU A 5 0.63 11.77 -17.76
C LEU A 5 0.50 12.58 -19.07
N PRO A 6 0.39 13.92 -19.00
CA PRO A 6 0.29 14.77 -20.19
C PRO A 6 1.47 14.66 -21.18
N ASP A 7 2.63 14.20 -20.70
CA ASP A 7 3.83 13.97 -21.52
C ASP A 7 3.82 12.61 -22.25
N GLY A 8 2.74 11.83 -22.11
CA GLY A 8 2.56 10.52 -22.72
C GLY A 8 3.17 9.36 -21.94
N ASN A 9 3.92 9.64 -20.86
CA ASN A 9 4.37 8.61 -19.93
C ASN A 9 3.17 8.07 -19.13
N ARG A 10 3.37 6.95 -18.43
CA ARG A 10 2.38 6.42 -17.50
C ARG A 10 3.01 6.11 -16.17
N GLN A 11 2.19 6.21 -15.12
CA GLN A 11 2.55 5.78 -13.79
C GLN A 11 1.71 4.56 -13.43
N ILE A 12 2.36 3.39 -13.27
CA ILE A 12 1.67 2.20 -12.77
C ILE A 12 1.61 2.30 -11.25
N TYR A 13 0.42 2.27 -10.68
CA TYR A 13 0.25 2.37 -9.22
C TYR A 13 -0.27 1.08 -8.59
N ALA A 14 -0.93 0.20 -9.36
CA ALA A 14 -1.43 -1.09 -8.89
C ALA A 14 -1.19 -2.22 -9.91
N PHE A 15 -0.82 -3.39 -9.38
CA PHE A 15 -0.84 -4.66 -10.12
C PHE A 15 -1.96 -5.51 -9.48
N GLN A 16 -2.82 -6.12 -10.30
CA GLN A 16 -3.94 -6.92 -9.81
C GLN A 16 -3.75 -8.40 -10.17
N TYR A 17 -4.19 -9.27 -9.28
CA TYR A 17 -4.16 -10.72 -9.41
C TYR A 17 -5.58 -11.30 -9.28
N ALA A 18 -5.69 -12.62 -9.46
CA ALA A 18 -6.97 -13.31 -9.33
C ALA A 18 -7.59 -13.05 -7.95
N GLY A 19 -8.84 -12.56 -7.95
CA GLY A 19 -9.57 -12.20 -6.74
C GLY A 19 -9.46 -10.73 -6.34
N ASP A 20 -8.55 -9.96 -6.94
CA ASP A 20 -8.47 -8.52 -6.72
C ASP A 20 -9.56 -7.78 -7.51
N PHE A 21 -10.09 -6.71 -6.93
CA PHE A 21 -10.95 -5.76 -7.65
C PHE A 21 -10.09 -4.72 -8.37
N CYS A 22 -10.54 -4.27 -9.53
CA CYS A 22 -10.02 -3.05 -10.15
C CYS A 22 -10.81 -1.85 -9.61
N ASP A 23 -10.14 -0.96 -8.87
CA ASP A 23 -10.71 0.30 -8.36
C ASP A 23 -12.05 0.16 -7.60
N LEU A 24 -12.17 -0.82 -6.69
CA LEU A 24 -13.40 -1.04 -5.91
C LEU A 24 -13.90 0.22 -5.20
N HIS A 25 -12.98 1.11 -4.81
CA HIS A 25 -13.30 2.36 -4.14
C HIS A 25 -14.19 3.28 -4.99
N GLN A 26 -14.19 3.16 -6.32
CA GLN A 26 -15.06 3.94 -7.22
C GLN A 26 -16.55 3.65 -7.01
N HIS A 27 -16.91 2.50 -6.42
CA HIS A 27 -18.28 2.24 -5.99
C HIS A 27 -18.74 3.23 -4.90
N VAL A 28 -17.85 3.56 -3.96
CA VAL A 28 -18.16 4.43 -2.80
C VAL A 28 -17.83 5.90 -3.10
N LEU A 29 -16.77 6.13 -3.86
CA LEU A 29 -16.28 7.45 -4.26
C LEU A 29 -16.20 7.48 -5.79
N PRO A 30 -17.34 7.64 -6.49
CA PRO A 30 -17.32 7.73 -7.94
C PRO A 30 -16.52 8.96 -8.35
N GLU A 31 -15.42 8.73 -9.06
CA GLU A 31 -14.56 9.80 -9.56
C GLU A 31 -15.27 10.57 -10.68
N THR A 32 -15.14 11.90 -10.69
CA THR A 32 -15.69 12.74 -11.76
C THR A 32 -14.80 12.81 -12.99
N ASN A 33 -13.52 12.40 -12.91
CA ASN A 33 -12.53 12.50 -14.00
C ASN A 33 -11.79 11.15 -14.18
N SER A 34 -12.27 10.32 -15.10
CA SER A 34 -11.87 8.93 -15.32
C SER A 34 -10.54 8.77 -16.07
N GLU A 35 -9.41 9.07 -15.45
CA GLU A 35 -8.08 8.91 -16.09
C GLU A 35 -7.39 7.57 -15.76
N VAL A 36 -8.03 6.76 -14.92
CA VAL A 36 -7.56 5.43 -14.55
C VAL A 36 -7.76 4.43 -15.69
N ALA A 37 -6.66 3.78 -16.10
CA ALA A 37 -6.65 2.74 -17.11
C ALA A 37 -6.24 1.38 -16.54
N VAL A 38 -6.87 0.33 -17.06
CA VAL A 38 -6.53 -1.08 -16.78
C VAL A 38 -5.95 -1.71 -18.05
N ALA A 39 -4.90 -2.51 -17.90
CA ALA A 39 -4.31 -3.28 -18.99
C ALA A 39 -3.98 -4.68 -18.52
N ALA A 40 -4.23 -5.68 -19.38
CA ALA A 40 -3.84 -7.05 -19.15
C ALA A 40 -2.34 -7.21 -19.39
N VAL A 41 -1.63 -7.76 -18.40
CA VAL A 41 -0.20 -8.10 -18.49
C VAL A 41 0.00 -9.52 -19.02
N THR A 42 -0.95 -10.40 -18.70
CA THR A 42 -1.02 -11.80 -19.16
C THR A 42 -2.46 -12.08 -19.60
N ASP A 43 -2.69 -13.25 -20.19
CA ASP A 43 -4.05 -13.74 -20.40
C ASP A 43 -4.81 -13.78 -19.07
N CYS A 44 -6.00 -13.20 -19.05
CA CYS A 44 -6.84 -13.10 -17.87
C CYS A 44 -8.32 -13.06 -18.24
N SER A 45 -9.17 -13.44 -17.29
CA SER A 45 -10.62 -13.23 -17.35
C SER A 45 -11.00 -12.12 -16.38
N ILE A 46 -11.91 -11.25 -16.80
CA ILE A 46 -12.45 -10.18 -15.95
C ILE A 46 -13.94 -10.40 -15.74
N GLY A 47 -14.40 -10.18 -14.51
CA GLY A 47 -15.82 -10.08 -14.18
C GLY A 47 -16.21 -8.62 -14.09
N ILE A 48 -17.36 -8.26 -14.66
CA ILE A 48 -17.94 -6.92 -14.54
C ILE A 48 -19.13 -7.04 -13.60
N ILE A 49 -19.15 -6.22 -12.56
CA ILE A 49 -20.25 -6.13 -11.59
C ILE A 49 -20.75 -4.70 -11.63
N GLU A 50 -22.02 -4.51 -11.98
CA GLU A 50 -22.61 -3.17 -11.92
C GLU A 50 -22.77 -2.73 -10.46
N HIS A 51 -22.64 -1.42 -10.19
CA HIS A 51 -22.77 -0.89 -8.82
C HIS A 51 -24.10 -1.28 -8.17
N LYS A 52 -25.20 -1.25 -8.93
CA LYS A 52 -26.55 -1.64 -8.44
C LYS A 52 -26.61 -3.10 -8.00
N ASP A 53 -25.89 -3.98 -8.69
CA ASP A 53 -25.86 -5.42 -8.38
C ASP A 53 -25.02 -5.66 -7.13
N LEU A 54 -23.91 -4.91 -6.99
CA LEU A 54 -23.10 -4.93 -5.78
C LEU A 54 -23.88 -4.43 -4.56
N GLU A 55 -24.65 -3.35 -4.69
CA GLU A 55 -25.55 -2.84 -3.66
C GLU A 55 -26.61 -3.88 -3.26
N HIS A 56 -27.20 -4.54 -4.25
CA HIS A 56 -28.18 -5.60 -4.01
C HIS A 56 -27.57 -6.77 -3.25
N LEU A 57 -26.38 -7.22 -3.65
CA LEU A 57 -25.66 -8.28 -2.96
C LEU A 57 -25.27 -7.89 -1.54
N ILE A 58 -24.85 -6.63 -1.31
CA ILE A 58 -24.54 -6.11 0.03
C ILE A 58 -25.79 -6.14 0.91
N ALA A 59 -26.94 -5.73 0.38
CA ALA A 59 -28.20 -5.75 1.12
C ALA A 59 -28.67 -7.18 1.47
N GLN A 60 -28.44 -8.14 0.56
CA GLN A 60 -28.74 -9.55 0.79
C GLN A 60 -27.77 -10.22 1.77
N TYR A 61 -26.48 -9.89 1.69
CA TYR A 61 -25.40 -10.51 2.46
C TYR A 61 -24.55 -9.45 3.17
N PRO A 62 -24.99 -8.95 4.35
CA PRO A 62 -24.29 -7.87 5.05
C PRO A 62 -22.83 -8.19 5.44
N SER A 63 -22.49 -9.47 5.59
CA SER A 63 -21.10 -9.91 5.83
C SER A 63 -20.16 -9.57 4.66
N MET A 64 -20.69 -9.41 3.45
CA MET A 64 -19.93 -9.06 2.26
C MET A 64 -19.38 -7.63 2.35
N SER A 65 -20.09 -6.70 3.00
CA SER A 65 -19.60 -5.33 3.22
C SER A 65 -18.26 -5.29 3.95
N LEU A 66 -18.09 -6.16 4.96
CA LEU A 66 -16.83 -6.27 5.67
C LEU A 66 -15.71 -6.84 4.80
N ALA A 67 -16.04 -7.79 3.90
CA ALA A 67 -15.08 -8.34 2.96
C ALA A 67 -14.62 -7.29 1.93
N LEU A 68 -15.55 -6.51 1.37
CA LEU A 68 -15.25 -5.41 0.45
C LEU A 68 -14.42 -4.32 1.14
N TRP A 69 -14.79 -3.93 2.36
CA TRP A 69 -14.01 -2.96 3.12
C TRP A 69 -12.59 -3.46 3.42
N ARG A 70 -12.45 -4.74 3.77
CA ARG A 70 -11.12 -5.37 3.93
C ARG A 70 -10.31 -5.34 2.63
N ALA A 71 -10.93 -5.61 1.48
CA ALA A 71 -10.26 -5.55 0.18
C ALA A 71 -9.73 -4.12 -0.10
N SER A 72 -10.54 -3.09 0.11
CA SER A 72 -10.12 -1.69 -0.04
C SER A 72 -9.01 -1.30 0.94
N MET A 73 -9.07 -1.76 2.20
CA MET A 73 -8.03 -1.49 3.20
C MET A 73 -6.71 -2.21 2.88
N LEU A 74 -6.78 -3.39 2.28
CA LEU A 74 -5.60 -4.10 1.80
C LEU A 74 -4.94 -3.34 0.63
N GLU A 75 -5.72 -2.91 -0.36
CA GLU A 75 -5.23 -2.09 -1.47
C GLU A 75 -4.56 -0.80 -0.96
N ALA A 76 -5.20 -0.09 -0.02
CA ALA A 76 -4.63 1.10 0.62
C ALA A 76 -3.33 0.80 1.38
N SER A 77 -3.21 -0.37 2.01
CA SER A 77 -1.99 -0.81 2.70
C SER A 77 -0.83 -1.03 1.73
N ILE A 78 -1.10 -1.67 0.59
CA ILE A 78 -0.14 -1.88 -0.49
C ILE A 78 0.31 -0.53 -1.07
N PHE A 79 -0.65 0.34 -1.37
CA PHE A 79 -0.37 1.67 -1.91
C PHE A 79 0.52 2.50 -0.98
N ARG A 80 0.21 2.53 0.32
CA ARG A 80 1.03 3.23 1.33
C ARG A 80 2.46 2.67 1.41
N LYS A 81 2.64 1.34 1.33
CA LYS A 81 3.99 0.75 1.31
C LYS A 81 4.75 1.14 0.04
N ARG A 82 4.10 1.08 -1.13
CA ARG A 82 4.69 1.51 -2.40
C ARG A 82 5.09 2.99 -2.37
N LEU A 83 4.24 3.87 -1.85
CA LEU A 83 4.55 5.30 -1.68
C LEU A 83 5.80 5.52 -0.83
N LEU A 84 5.92 4.82 0.31
CA LEU A 84 7.12 4.89 1.16
C LEU A 84 8.38 4.42 0.42
N ASN A 85 8.27 3.33 -0.35
CA ASN A 85 9.38 2.80 -1.13
C ASN A 85 9.82 3.78 -2.23
N VAL A 86 8.87 4.36 -2.97
CA VAL A 86 9.17 5.37 -4.00
C VAL A 86 9.78 6.63 -3.38
N GLY A 87 9.31 7.07 -2.21
CA GLY A 87 9.77 8.30 -1.57
C GLY A 87 11.12 8.20 -0.85
N ARG A 88 11.53 7.01 -0.38
CA ARG A 88 12.68 6.88 0.53
C ARG A 88 13.69 5.80 0.17
N GLN A 89 13.33 4.81 -0.65
CA GLN A 89 14.26 3.72 -0.98
C GLN A 89 15.12 4.07 -2.20
N PRO A 90 16.44 3.78 -2.14
CA PRO A 90 17.32 3.75 -3.31
C PRO A 90 16.75 2.87 -4.42
N ALA A 91 17.08 3.18 -5.68
CA ALA A 91 16.54 2.49 -6.85
C ALA A 91 16.71 0.96 -6.79
N LEU A 92 17.89 0.47 -6.37
CA LEU A 92 18.16 -0.96 -6.25
C LEU A 92 17.23 -1.67 -5.26
N GLN A 93 17.07 -1.11 -4.05
CA GLN A 93 16.21 -1.66 -3.00
C GLN A 93 14.73 -1.55 -3.38
N ARG A 94 14.33 -0.43 -3.99
CA ARG A 94 12.98 -0.20 -4.49
C ARG A 94 12.56 -1.25 -5.51
N VAL A 95 13.42 -1.52 -6.51
CA VAL A 95 13.16 -2.53 -7.54
C VAL A 95 13.16 -3.92 -6.93
N ALA A 96 14.15 -4.25 -6.08
CA ALA A 96 14.20 -5.53 -5.41
C ALA A 96 12.92 -5.80 -4.60
N HIS A 97 12.45 -4.80 -3.85
CA HIS A 97 11.21 -4.88 -3.09
C HIS A 97 9.98 -5.06 -4.00
N LEU A 98 9.91 -4.35 -5.12
CA LEU A 98 8.81 -4.52 -6.06
C LEU A 98 8.78 -5.95 -6.62
N LEU A 99 9.93 -6.52 -6.96
CA LEU A 99 10.05 -7.92 -7.41
C LEU A 99 9.63 -8.91 -6.31
N CYS A 100 10.03 -8.70 -5.06
CA CYS A 100 9.57 -9.50 -3.92
C CYS A 100 8.04 -9.46 -3.78
N GLU A 101 7.45 -8.26 -3.87
CA GLU A 101 5.99 -8.10 -3.82
C GLU A 101 5.30 -8.87 -4.95
N GLN A 102 5.82 -8.79 -6.18
CA GLN A 102 5.24 -9.50 -7.32
C GLN A 102 5.31 -11.03 -7.14
N LEU A 103 6.42 -11.56 -6.62
CA LEU A 103 6.54 -12.98 -6.32
C LEU A 103 5.53 -13.39 -5.25
N ALA A 104 5.50 -12.67 -4.14
CA ALA A 104 4.68 -13.03 -2.99
C ALA A 104 3.17 -13.01 -3.31
N ARG A 105 2.70 -12.00 -4.06
CA ARG A 105 1.29 -11.91 -4.47
C ARG A 105 0.90 -12.96 -5.51
N ARG A 106 1.81 -13.33 -6.43
CA ARG A 106 1.57 -14.42 -7.39
C ARG A 106 1.44 -15.76 -6.71
N GLU A 107 2.27 -16.02 -5.71
CA GLU A 107 2.25 -17.27 -4.96
C GLU A 107 1.00 -17.39 -4.12
N ALA A 108 0.52 -16.28 -3.54
CA ALA A 108 -0.74 -16.24 -2.82
C ALA A 108 -1.95 -16.65 -3.68
N VAL A 109 -1.87 -16.52 -5.01
CA VAL A 109 -2.90 -16.99 -5.96
C VAL A 109 -2.52 -18.31 -6.65
N GLY A 110 -1.53 -19.04 -6.12
CA GLY A 110 -1.12 -20.36 -6.60
C GLY A 110 -0.13 -20.34 -7.78
N ILE A 111 0.38 -19.18 -8.18
CA ILE A 111 1.33 -19.04 -9.29
C ILE A 111 2.77 -19.10 -8.75
N ASN A 112 3.30 -20.32 -8.66
CA ASN A 112 4.63 -20.60 -8.13
C ASN A 112 5.70 -20.59 -9.24
N SER A 113 6.04 -19.41 -9.77
CA SER A 113 7.08 -19.26 -10.80
C SER A 113 8.05 -18.14 -10.45
N ALA A 114 9.35 -18.42 -10.58
CA ALA A 114 10.43 -17.43 -10.43
C ALA A 114 10.46 -16.37 -11.55
N THR A 115 9.75 -16.64 -12.65
CA THR A 115 9.61 -15.70 -13.77
C THR A 115 8.48 -14.72 -13.49
N ILE A 116 8.79 -13.43 -13.49
CA ILE A 116 7.83 -12.33 -13.36
C ILE A 116 7.45 -11.86 -14.78
N PRO A 117 6.17 -11.89 -15.15
CA PRO A 117 5.71 -11.54 -16.50
C PRO A 117 5.59 -10.02 -16.69
N LEU A 118 6.59 -9.26 -16.25
CA LEU A 118 6.63 -7.81 -16.42
C LEU A 118 7.84 -7.42 -17.26
N THR A 119 7.72 -6.30 -17.97
CA THR A 119 8.85 -5.70 -18.65
C THR A 119 9.61 -4.77 -17.71
N GLN A 120 10.84 -4.43 -18.10
CA GLN A 120 11.61 -3.38 -17.43
C GLN A 120 10.90 -2.02 -17.51
N THR A 121 10.14 -1.75 -18.57
CA THR A 121 9.32 -0.54 -18.69
C THR A 121 8.19 -0.53 -17.66
N ASP A 122 7.48 -1.66 -17.48
CA ASP A 122 6.42 -1.74 -16.46
C ASP A 122 6.99 -1.49 -15.05
N LEU A 123 8.20 -1.99 -14.78
CA LEU A 123 8.86 -1.74 -13.50
C LEU A 123 9.39 -0.30 -13.38
N ALA A 124 9.80 0.32 -14.48
CA ALA A 124 10.19 1.74 -14.50
C ALA A 124 8.99 2.62 -14.14
N ASP A 125 7.88 2.38 -14.83
CA ASP A 125 6.61 3.07 -14.61
C ASP A 125 6.07 2.83 -13.18
N ALA A 126 6.23 1.61 -12.63
CA ALA A 126 5.77 1.31 -11.28
C ALA A 126 6.70 1.85 -10.18
N ALA A 127 8.01 1.84 -10.41
CA ALA A 127 9.00 2.29 -9.43
C ALA A 127 9.22 3.80 -9.47
N GLY A 128 8.63 4.54 -10.42
CA GLY A 128 8.90 5.95 -10.64
C GLY A 128 10.37 6.19 -10.99
N LEU A 129 10.92 5.37 -11.88
CA LEU A 129 12.31 5.43 -12.33
C LEU A 129 12.34 5.58 -13.85
N SER A 130 13.36 6.27 -14.38
CA SER A 130 13.56 6.25 -15.84
C SER A 130 14.02 4.86 -16.30
N ILE A 131 13.73 4.53 -17.56
CA ILE A 131 14.16 3.25 -18.15
C ILE A 131 15.68 3.03 -18.06
N VAL A 132 16.48 4.11 -18.15
CA VAL A 132 17.94 4.06 -17.98
C VAL A 132 18.33 3.68 -16.55
N HIS A 133 17.63 4.21 -15.55
CA HIS A 133 17.85 3.85 -14.14
C HIS A 133 17.45 2.40 -13.85
N ILE A 134 16.36 1.93 -14.45
CA ILE A 134 15.98 0.53 -14.38
C ILE A 134 17.03 -0.38 -15.01
N ASN A 135 17.51 -0.07 -16.22
CA ASN A 135 18.52 -0.88 -16.89
C ASN A 135 19.78 -1.05 -16.03
N ARG A 136 20.27 0.05 -15.44
CA ARG A 136 21.43 0.01 -14.51
C ARG A 136 21.14 -0.81 -13.26
N THR A 137 19.92 -0.71 -12.73
CA THR A 137 19.50 -1.48 -11.55
C THR A 137 19.46 -2.98 -11.86
N PHE A 138 18.95 -3.36 -13.04
CA PHE A 138 18.92 -4.74 -13.51
C PHE A 138 20.31 -5.32 -13.75
N GLN A 139 21.21 -4.53 -14.33
CA GLN A 139 22.62 -4.92 -14.48
C GLN A 139 23.27 -5.22 -13.12
N GLU A 140 23.00 -4.40 -12.10
CA GLU A 140 23.52 -4.66 -10.76
C GLU A 140 22.92 -5.92 -10.13
N LEU A 141 21.61 -6.14 -10.24
CA LEU A 141 20.97 -7.37 -9.75
C LEU A 141 21.51 -8.63 -10.43
N ARG A 142 21.86 -8.55 -11.72
CA ARG A 142 22.51 -9.65 -12.47
C ARG A 142 23.95 -9.86 -12.05
N ARG A 143 24.72 -8.78 -11.88
CA ARG A 143 26.10 -8.84 -11.34
C ARG A 143 26.13 -9.51 -9.97
N LEU A 144 25.10 -9.30 -9.17
CA LEU A 144 24.92 -9.95 -7.86
C LEU A 144 24.41 -11.40 -7.95
N ASN A 145 24.14 -11.94 -9.15
CA ASN A 145 23.52 -13.25 -9.39
C ASN A 145 22.12 -13.41 -8.75
N ILE A 146 21.38 -12.31 -8.58
CA ILE A 146 20.01 -12.32 -8.05
C ILE A 146 19.00 -12.55 -9.18
N LEU A 147 19.24 -11.95 -10.34
CA LEU A 147 18.43 -12.13 -11.55
C LEU A 147 19.22 -12.86 -12.63
N SER A 148 18.50 -13.57 -13.50
CA SER A 148 19.11 -14.15 -14.68
C SER A 148 19.47 -13.08 -15.72
N GLU A 149 20.40 -13.45 -16.59
CA GLU A 149 20.62 -12.75 -17.84
C GLU A 149 19.40 -12.88 -18.78
N GLY A 150 19.33 -12.00 -19.78
CA GLY A 150 18.32 -12.04 -20.83
C GLY A 150 17.21 -10.99 -20.69
N ARG A 151 16.11 -11.18 -21.42
CA ARG A 151 14.98 -10.23 -21.45
C ARG A 151 13.93 -10.52 -20.38
N THR A 152 13.74 -11.81 -20.07
CA THR A 152 12.79 -12.27 -19.07
C THR A 152 13.31 -11.98 -17.67
N ILE A 153 12.42 -11.56 -16.77
CA ILE A 153 12.76 -11.30 -15.38
C ILE A 153 12.62 -12.62 -14.60
N ASN A 154 13.72 -13.34 -14.46
CA ASN A 154 13.77 -14.58 -13.68
C ASN A 154 14.63 -14.38 -12.43
N VAL A 155 14.07 -14.69 -11.26
CA VAL A 155 14.75 -14.57 -9.97
C VAL A 155 15.52 -15.85 -9.67
N LEU A 156 16.84 -15.76 -9.61
CA LEU A 156 17.74 -16.90 -9.34
C LEU A 156 17.93 -17.14 -7.84
N ASP A 157 18.05 -16.06 -7.08
CA ASP A 157 18.30 -16.11 -5.64
C ASP A 157 17.28 -15.26 -4.89
N ARG A 158 16.27 -15.93 -4.35
CA ARG A 158 15.19 -15.28 -3.60
C ARG A 158 15.68 -14.71 -2.28
N GLU A 159 16.50 -15.44 -1.53
CA GLU A 159 16.93 -15.00 -0.21
C GLU A 159 17.74 -13.70 -0.30
N ARG A 160 18.65 -13.62 -1.28
CA ARG A 160 19.42 -12.41 -1.53
C ARG A 160 18.56 -11.26 -2.05
N LEU A 161 17.55 -11.54 -2.88
CA LEU A 161 16.58 -10.52 -3.30
C LEU A 161 15.85 -9.92 -2.09
N VAL A 162 15.38 -10.76 -1.16
CA VAL A 162 14.68 -10.36 0.06
C VAL A 162 15.57 -9.55 0.99
N GLY A 163 16.79 -10.05 1.24
CA GLY A 163 17.77 -9.36 2.06
C GLY A 163 18.15 -7.99 1.49
N LEU A 164 18.37 -7.90 0.18
CA LEU A 164 18.65 -6.64 -0.51
C LEU A 164 17.47 -5.66 -0.43
N ALA A 165 16.25 -6.16 -0.58
CA ALA A 165 15.03 -5.37 -0.52
C ALA A 165 14.66 -4.90 0.90
N GLY A 166 15.16 -5.57 1.94
CA GLY A 166 14.61 -5.45 3.29
C GLY A 166 13.11 -5.76 3.31
N PHE A 167 12.69 -6.75 2.51
CA PHE A 167 11.27 -6.99 2.25
C PHE A 167 10.60 -7.65 3.45
N ASP A 168 9.57 -6.97 3.97
CA ASP A 168 8.62 -7.51 4.93
C ASP A 168 7.21 -7.46 4.31
N GLY A 169 6.64 -8.63 4.06
CA GLY A 169 5.34 -8.83 3.43
C GLY A 169 4.13 -8.57 4.35
N ASN A 170 4.34 -8.18 5.62
CA ASN A 170 3.26 -7.93 6.60
C ASN A 170 2.12 -7.04 6.06
N TYR A 171 2.47 -5.99 5.29
CA TYR A 171 1.50 -5.04 4.74
C TYR A 171 0.55 -5.65 3.70
N LEU A 172 0.92 -6.80 3.12
CA LEU A 172 0.11 -7.55 2.16
C LEU A 172 -0.99 -8.36 2.85
N ASN A 173 -0.96 -8.49 4.18
CA ASN A 173 -1.97 -9.18 4.99
C ASN A 173 -2.44 -10.52 4.37
N MET A 174 -1.50 -11.27 3.80
CA MET A 174 -1.78 -12.52 3.12
C MET A 174 -2.00 -13.61 4.17
N PRO A 175 -3.06 -14.43 4.07
CA PRO A 175 -3.24 -15.56 4.95
C PRO A 175 -2.00 -16.46 4.88
N GLN A 176 -1.41 -16.83 6.03
CA GLN A 176 -0.18 -17.65 6.07
C GLN A 176 -0.29 -18.96 5.29
N LEU A 177 -1.52 -19.43 5.00
CA LEU A 177 -1.81 -20.67 4.29
C LEU A 177 -1.32 -20.71 2.82
N LEU A 178 -1.05 -19.57 2.18
CA LEU A 178 -0.78 -19.50 0.72
C LEU A 178 0.62 -18.98 0.37
N SER A 179 1.47 -18.65 1.36
CA SER A 179 2.82 -18.15 1.09
C SER A 179 3.87 -18.95 1.85
N HIS A 180 4.87 -19.51 1.15
CA HIS A 180 6.12 -19.97 1.78
C HIS A 180 6.97 -18.82 2.35
N TRP A 181 6.49 -17.58 2.24
CA TRP A 181 7.01 -16.43 2.94
C TRP A 181 6.59 -16.55 4.41
N HIS A 182 7.53 -16.92 5.29
CA HIS A 182 7.32 -16.83 6.73
C HIS A 182 7.26 -15.35 7.12
N VAL A 183 6.05 -14.80 7.08
CA VAL A 183 5.74 -13.50 7.66
C VAL A 183 5.77 -13.67 9.18
N LYS A 184 6.84 -13.19 9.83
CA LYS A 184 6.87 -13.07 11.29
C LYS A 184 5.95 -11.90 11.66
N ILE A 185 4.71 -12.24 12.00
CA ILE A 185 3.85 -11.32 12.75
C ILE A 185 4.37 -11.38 14.18
N ASP A 186 5.30 -10.49 14.52
CA ASP A 186 5.56 -10.20 15.92
C ASP A 186 4.28 -9.58 16.46
N HIS A 187 3.46 -10.39 17.11
CA HIS A 187 2.42 -9.88 17.98
C HIS A 187 3.16 -9.05 19.03
N ALA A 188 3.10 -7.73 18.90
CA ALA A 188 3.60 -6.82 19.91
C ALA A 188 3.00 -7.28 21.23
N SER A 189 3.86 -7.87 22.08
CA SER A 189 3.52 -8.24 23.44
C SER A 189 2.97 -6.98 24.08
N THR A 190 1.69 -7.02 24.45
CA THR A 190 1.04 -5.93 25.18
C THR A 190 1.93 -5.59 26.37
N PRO A 191 2.39 -4.34 26.53
CA PRO A 191 3.21 -4.01 27.69
C PRO A 191 2.37 -4.29 28.93
N ALA A 192 2.89 -5.16 29.80
CA ALA A 192 2.27 -5.52 31.06
C ALA A 192 1.94 -4.23 31.82
N LYS A 193 0.68 -4.09 32.25
CA LYS A 193 0.27 -3.00 33.15
C LYS A 193 1.18 -3.03 34.38
N PRO A 194 1.84 -1.93 34.77
CA PRO A 194 2.55 -1.88 36.03
C PRO A 194 1.53 -2.06 37.17
N SER A 195 1.83 -2.95 38.10
CA SER A 195 1.07 -3.16 39.33
C SER A 195 0.98 -1.86 40.14
N PRO A 196 -0.12 -1.62 40.87
CA PRO A 196 -0.25 -0.39 41.65
C PRO A 196 0.71 -0.43 42.85
N THR A 197 1.82 0.29 42.75
CA THR A 197 2.68 0.55 43.90
C THR A 197 1.95 1.50 44.85
N MET A 198 1.66 1.04 46.08
CA MET A 198 1.13 1.87 47.15
C MET A 198 2.10 3.01 47.46
N CYS A 199 1.75 4.25 47.10
CA CYS A 199 2.42 5.45 47.60
C CYS A 199 2.03 5.67 49.07
N ARG A 200 3.01 5.59 49.99
CA ARG A 200 2.88 6.14 51.34
C ARG A 200 3.13 7.66 51.29
N PRO A 201 2.36 8.47 52.03
CA PRO A 201 2.56 9.91 52.05
C PRO A 201 3.68 10.28 53.03
N THR A 202 4.67 11.03 52.56
CA THR A 202 5.51 11.88 53.42
C THR A 202 5.61 13.26 52.79
N THR A 203 5.24 14.26 53.57
CA THR A 203 5.31 15.70 53.28
C THR A 203 5.81 16.36 54.58
N PRO A 204 6.35 17.60 54.59
CA PRO A 204 6.81 18.47 53.51
C PRO A 204 8.28 18.91 53.67
N ALA A 205 8.92 19.34 52.58
CA ALA A 205 9.91 20.41 52.67
C ALA A 205 9.94 21.22 51.38
N SER A 206 9.92 22.53 51.59
CA SER A 206 9.89 23.63 50.66
C SER A 206 11.14 23.72 49.78
N ARG A 207 10.97 24.07 48.50
CA ARG A 207 11.55 25.27 47.85
C ARG A 207 11.29 25.27 46.35
N LEU A 208 10.85 26.43 45.91
CA LEU A 208 10.70 26.98 44.57
C LEU A 208 11.61 26.40 43.47
N CYS A 209 11.03 26.14 42.29
CA CYS A 209 11.50 26.79 41.07
C CYS A 209 10.38 26.83 40.03
N SER A 210 10.10 28.06 39.59
CA SER A 210 9.17 28.45 38.55
C SER A 210 9.63 28.00 37.18
N GLU A 211 8.72 27.48 36.34
CA GLU A 211 8.68 27.84 34.91
C GLU A 211 7.34 27.42 34.28
N LYS A 212 6.82 28.34 33.47
CA LYS A 212 5.45 28.37 32.94
C LYS A 212 5.31 27.45 31.73
N TRP A 213 4.24 26.67 31.67
CA TRP A 213 3.74 26.06 30.43
C TRP A 213 2.45 26.79 30.00
N PRO A 214 2.29 27.19 28.72
CA PRO A 214 1.08 27.85 28.27
C PRO A 214 -0.05 26.83 28.05
N GLY A 215 -1.19 27.06 28.70
CA GLY A 215 -2.41 26.26 28.56
C GLY A 215 -3.14 26.49 27.22
N PRO A 216 -4.09 25.62 26.85
CA PRO A 216 -4.76 25.67 25.55
C PRO A 216 -5.81 26.79 25.50
N ALA A 217 -5.83 27.51 24.37
CA ALA A 217 -6.78 28.57 24.08
C ALA A 217 -8.21 28.00 23.90
N ARG A 218 -9.16 28.58 24.64
CA ARG A 218 -10.59 28.30 24.56
C ARG A 218 -11.22 29.25 23.54
N VAL A 219 -11.79 28.71 22.46
CA VAL A 219 -12.57 29.47 21.47
C VAL A 219 -13.99 29.68 22.01
N GLN A 220 -14.45 30.93 22.11
CA GLN A 220 -15.84 31.30 22.38
C GLN A 220 -16.58 31.58 21.05
N PRO A 221 -17.92 31.38 20.99
CA PRO A 221 -18.70 31.63 19.79
C PRO A 221 -19.16 33.10 19.74
N SER A 222 -19.06 33.76 18.59
CA SER A 222 -19.73 35.05 18.36
C SER A 222 -20.86 34.89 17.35
N CYS A 223 -22.04 35.34 17.78
CA CYS A 223 -23.23 35.56 16.97
C CYS A 223 -23.13 36.97 16.37
N ALA A 224 -23.33 37.13 15.05
CA ALA A 224 -23.81 38.39 14.47
C ALA A 224 -24.44 38.16 13.09
N THR A 225 -25.71 38.54 13.03
CA THR A 225 -26.59 38.76 11.87
C THR A 225 -26.03 39.68 10.78
N SER A 226 -26.32 39.39 9.50
CA SER A 226 -27.02 40.32 8.59
C SER A 226 -27.20 39.80 7.16
N SER A 227 -28.46 39.83 6.70
CA SER A 227 -28.96 40.16 5.35
C SER A 227 -28.47 39.44 4.07
N LEU A 228 -29.42 38.73 3.45
CA LEU A 228 -29.57 38.37 2.02
C LEU A 228 -29.48 39.61 1.07
N PRO A 229 -29.22 39.41 -0.24
CA PRO A 229 -30.32 39.16 -1.19
C PRO A 229 -30.07 38.04 -2.23
N ARG A 230 -31.22 37.52 -2.70
CA ARG A 230 -31.49 36.62 -3.82
C ARG A 230 -31.37 37.34 -5.18
N ALA A 231 -30.89 36.66 -6.22
CA ALA A 231 -31.36 36.70 -7.63
C ALA A 231 -30.51 35.71 -8.47
N MET A 232 -31.12 34.67 -9.10
CA MET A 232 -31.46 34.54 -10.54
C MET A 232 -30.20 34.54 -11.45
N LEU A 233 -29.88 33.54 -12.27
CA LEU A 233 -30.63 32.57 -13.08
C LEU A 233 -29.95 31.19 -13.07
#